data_AF-A0A4W5ND92-F1
#
_entry.id   AF-A0A4W5ND92-F1
#
_cell.length_a   1.000
_cell.length_b   1.000
_cell.length_c   1.000
_cell.angle_alpha   90.00
_cell.angle_beta   90.00
_cell.angle_gamma   90.00
#
_symmetry.space_group_name_H-M   'P 1'
#
loop_
_entity.id
_entity.type
_entity.pdbx_description
1 polymer ?
#
loop_
_entity_poly.entity_id
_entity_poly.type
_entity_poly.pdbx_seq_one_letter_code
_entity_poly.pdbx_strand_id
1 'polypeptide(L)'
;MKSLTVLSLLPPPPSLQRNLTEYFVAVDVNNMLQLYASMLHERRIIITSSKLSTLTACVHGSAAMLYPMYWQHIYIPVLPPHLLDYCCAPMPYLVGVHLSLLERVRSRSLEDVVILNVDTNTLESPQNDLQNLPSDVVSRDARAHTHTHTHTHTSYVFTVF
;
A
#
# COMPACT_ATOMS: atom_id res chain seq x y z
N MET A 1 21.52 -16.26 15.77
CA MET A 1 20.94 -15.07 16.42
C MET A 1 21.82 -13.84 16.17
N LYS A 2 22.09 -13.50 14.90
CA LYS A 2 22.94 -12.36 14.53
C LYS A 2 22.14 -11.42 13.61
N SER A 3 22.12 -10.15 13.97
CA SER A 3 21.98 -9.00 13.05
C SER A 3 20.60 -8.75 12.43
N LEU A 4 19.64 -8.24 13.21
CA LEU A 4 18.46 -7.54 12.67
C LEU A 4 18.37 -6.06 13.11
N THR A 5 19.09 -5.65 14.16
CA THR A 5 18.99 -4.27 14.70
C THR A 5 19.80 -3.21 13.93
N VAL A 6 20.61 -3.60 12.94
CA VAL A 6 21.49 -2.65 12.20
C VAL A 6 20.84 -2.10 10.92
N LEU A 7 19.72 -2.69 10.45
CA LEU A 7 19.05 -2.25 9.23
C LEU A 7 18.13 -1.04 9.40
N SER A 8 17.82 -0.61 10.62
CA SER A 8 16.95 0.57 10.87
C SER A 8 17.68 1.93 10.78
N LEU A 9 19.01 1.94 10.60
CA LEU A 9 19.83 3.16 10.52
C LEU A 9 20.34 3.48 9.12
N LEU A 10 20.13 2.59 8.15
CA LEU A 10 20.47 2.89 6.76
C LEU A 10 19.31 3.71 6.16
N PRO A 11 19.55 4.92 5.62
CA PRO A 11 18.52 5.61 4.87
C PRO A 11 17.96 4.64 3.82
N PRO A 12 16.62 4.59 3.66
CA PRO A 12 16.02 3.69 2.69
C PRO A 12 16.70 3.91 1.34
N PRO A 13 17.04 2.83 0.60
CA PRO A 13 17.76 2.98 -0.65
C PRO A 13 17.01 3.98 -1.55
N PRO A 14 17.70 4.81 -2.34
CA PRO A 14 17.08 5.88 -3.12
C PRO A 14 16.02 5.37 -4.13
N SER A 15 16.04 4.07 -4.45
CA SER A 15 14.97 3.38 -5.17
C SER A 15 13.65 3.31 -4.38
N LEU A 16 13.70 3.08 -3.07
CA LEU A 16 12.53 3.04 -2.19
C LEU A 16 11.88 4.42 -2.06
N GLN A 17 12.69 5.48 -1.96
CA GLN A 17 12.19 6.86 -1.89
C GLN A 17 11.44 7.27 -3.16
N ARG A 18 11.97 6.94 -4.35
CA ARG A 18 11.26 7.23 -5.61
C ARG A 18 9.93 6.48 -5.73
N ASN A 19 9.90 5.20 -5.35
CA ASN A 19 8.69 4.39 -5.39
C ASN A 19 7.61 4.94 -4.44
N LEU A 20 8.00 5.36 -3.24
CA LEU A 20 7.08 6.00 -2.29
C LEU A 20 6.53 7.32 -2.83
N THR A 21 7.38 8.21 -3.35
CA THR A 21 6.90 9.49 -3.90
C THR A 21 5.93 9.28 -5.06
N GLU A 22 6.23 8.37 -6.00
CA GLU A 22 5.33 8.09 -7.12
C GLU A 22 4.01 7.45 -6.64
N TYR A 23 4.05 6.57 -5.63
CA TYR A 23 2.86 5.98 -5.02
C TYR A 23 1.98 7.03 -4.32
N PHE A 24 2.55 7.89 -3.47
CA PHE A 24 1.83 8.95 -2.76
C PHE A 24 1.22 10.00 -3.71
N VAL A 25 1.83 10.21 -4.89
CA VAL A 25 1.29 11.10 -5.91
C VAL A 25 0.19 10.42 -6.74
N ALA A 26 0.29 9.11 -6.95
CA ALA A 26 -0.64 8.38 -7.81
C ALA A 26 -1.90 7.87 -7.08
N VAL A 27 -1.83 7.61 -5.78
CA VAL A 27 -2.90 6.97 -5.01
C VAL A 27 -3.45 7.90 -3.93
N ASP A 28 -4.77 8.06 -3.90
CA ASP A 28 -5.47 8.86 -2.90
C ASP A 28 -5.28 8.31 -1.49
N VAL A 29 -5.21 9.20 -0.49
CA VAL A 29 -5.00 8.84 0.92
C VAL A 29 -6.02 7.81 1.42
N ASN A 30 -7.29 7.92 1.01
CA ASN A 30 -8.32 6.95 1.39
C ASN A 30 -8.02 5.54 0.82
N ASN A 31 -7.60 5.46 -0.44
CA ASN A 31 -7.23 4.20 -1.08
C ASN A 31 -5.94 3.62 -0.48
N MET A 32 -5.00 4.48 -0.08
CA MET A 32 -3.79 4.06 0.65
C MET A 32 -4.14 3.40 1.98
N LEU A 33 -5.05 3.99 2.76
CA LEU A 33 -5.50 3.43 4.03
C LEU A 33 -6.27 2.12 3.83
N GLN A 34 -7.12 2.04 2.80
CA GLN A 34 -7.85 0.81 2.44
C GLN A 34 -6.90 -0.32 2.01
N LEU A 35 -5.89 -0.01 1.21
CA LEU A 35 -4.84 -0.96 0.84
C LEU A 35 -4.07 -1.43 2.08
N TYR A 36 -3.68 -0.49 2.95
CA TYR A 36 -2.98 -0.82 4.18
C TYR A 36 -3.83 -1.75 5.07
N ALA A 37 -5.12 -1.45 5.24
CA ALA A 37 -6.04 -2.33 5.96
C ALA A 37 -6.14 -3.71 5.32
N SER A 38 -6.24 -3.78 3.99
CA SER A 38 -6.30 -5.05 3.23
C SER A 38 -5.01 -5.86 3.39
N MET A 39 -3.85 -5.21 3.45
CA MET A 39 -2.57 -5.87 3.67
C MET A 39 -2.44 -6.41 5.09
N LEU A 40 -2.93 -5.68 6.10
CA LEU A 40 -2.95 -6.17 7.49
C LEU A 40 -3.86 -7.39 7.68
N HIS A 41 -4.92 -7.53 6.86
CA HIS A 41 -5.80 -8.70 6.85
C HIS A 41 -5.31 -9.80 5.89
N GLU A 42 -4.09 -9.70 5.37
CA GLU A 42 -3.49 -10.67 4.44
C GLU A 42 -4.44 -10.98 3.26
N ARG A 43 -5.06 -9.95 2.67
CA ARG A 43 -5.97 -10.14 1.53
C ARG A 43 -5.24 -10.48 0.24
N ARG A 44 -6.00 -10.97 -0.74
CA ARG A 44 -5.61 -11.08 -2.14
C ARG A 44 -5.75 -9.71 -2.79
N ILE A 45 -4.63 -9.08 -3.14
CA ILE A 45 -4.58 -7.69 -3.61
C ILE A 45 -4.00 -7.62 -5.02
N ILE A 46 -4.75 -7.00 -5.93
CA ILE A 46 -4.34 -6.67 -7.28
C ILE A 46 -4.26 -5.16 -7.42
N ILE A 47 -3.08 -4.64 -7.79
CA ILE A 47 -2.91 -3.25 -8.19
C ILE A 47 -2.87 -3.22 -9.73
N THR A 48 -3.58 -2.29 -10.35
CA THR A 48 -3.60 -2.14 -11.80
C THR A 48 -3.38 -0.69 -12.24
N SER A 49 -2.61 -0.53 -13.31
CA SER A 49 -2.34 0.76 -13.96
C SER A 49 -1.95 0.54 -15.43
N SER A 50 -2.16 1.56 -16.27
CA SER A 50 -1.66 1.63 -17.65
C SER A 50 -0.16 1.93 -17.76
N LYS A 51 0.47 2.42 -16.68
CA LYS A 51 1.91 2.73 -16.65
C LYS A 51 2.64 1.73 -15.77
N LEU A 52 3.59 0.99 -16.36
CA LEU A 52 4.38 0.01 -15.62
C LEU A 52 5.25 0.65 -14.51
N SER A 53 5.76 1.86 -14.72
CA SER A 53 6.51 2.58 -13.67
C SER A 53 5.64 2.78 -12.44
N THR A 54 4.45 3.37 -12.63
CA THR A 54 3.50 3.66 -11.57
C THR A 54 2.97 2.39 -10.93
N LEU A 55 2.71 1.34 -11.71
CA LEU A 55 2.33 0.03 -11.20
C LEU A 55 3.37 -0.54 -10.23
N THR A 56 4.64 -0.63 -10.66
CA THR A 56 5.71 -1.14 -9.81
C THR A 56 5.95 -0.27 -8.59
N ALA A 57 5.94 1.06 -8.77
CA ALA A 57 6.09 2.01 -7.68
C ALA A 57 4.98 1.85 -6.63
N CYS A 58 3.73 1.66 -7.05
CA CYS A 58 2.61 1.44 -6.14
C CYS A 58 2.74 0.11 -5.39
N VAL A 59 3.13 -0.97 -6.06
CA VAL A 59 3.30 -2.29 -5.41
C VAL A 59 4.48 -2.29 -4.43
N HIS A 60 5.58 -1.60 -4.75
CA HIS A 60 6.70 -1.43 -3.81
C HIS A 60 6.36 -0.45 -2.67
N GLY A 61 5.68 0.65 -2.99
CA GLY A 61 5.29 1.69 -2.05
C GLY A 61 4.29 1.19 -1.02
N SER A 62 3.27 0.45 -1.43
CA SER A 62 2.29 -0.15 -0.52
C SER A 62 2.93 -1.19 0.41
N ALA A 63 3.82 -2.05 -0.10
CA ALA A 63 4.57 -2.99 0.72
C ALA A 63 5.50 -2.30 1.73
N ALA A 64 6.09 -1.17 1.35
CA ALA A 64 6.95 -0.38 2.23
C ALA A 64 6.18 0.28 3.39
N MET A 65 4.87 0.55 3.22
CA MET A 65 4.03 1.09 4.30
C MET A 65 3.87 0.13 5.48
N LEU A 66 4.12 -1.18 5.30
CA LEU A 66 4.01 -2.17 6.37
C LEU A 66 5.15 -2.09 7.40
N TYR A 67 6.21 -1.31 7.14
CA TYR A 67 7.36 -1.23 8.03
C TYR A 67 6.94 -0.94 9.49
N PRO A 68 7.46 -1.68 10.49
CA PRO A 68 8.59 -2.62 10.44
C PRO A 68 8.25 -4.05 9.99
N MET A 69 6.99 -4.33 9.66
CA MET A 69 6.56 -5.60 9.10
C MET A 69 6.85 -5.65 7.59
N TYR A 70 6.94 -6.85 7.05
CA TYR A 70 7.13 -7.09 5.62
C TYR A 70 6.08 -8.06 5.12
N TRP A 71 5.60 -7.86 3.89
CA TRP A 71 4.73 -8.83 3.24
C TRP A 71 5.43 -10.18 3.10
N GLN A 72 4.84 -11.25 3.63
CA GLN A 72 5.45 -12.59 3.67
C GLN A 72 4.93 -13.54 2.58
N HIS A 73 3.85 -13.15 1.87
CA HIS A 73 3.21 -14.01 0.88
C HIS A 73 3.67 -13.69 -0.55
N ILE A 74 2.94 -14.20 -1.54
CA ILE A 74 3.26 -13.99 -2.96
C ILE A 74 3.34 -12.48 -3.23
N TYR A 75 4.45 -12.07 -3.82
CA TYR A 75 4.75 -10.69 -4.14
C TYR A 75 5.28 -10.61 -5.57
N ILE A 76 4.47 -10.07 -6.49
CA ILE A 76 4.82 -9.97 -7.91
C ILE A 76 4.51 -8.56 -8.41
N PRO A 77 5.48 -7.63 -8.43
CA PRO A 77 5.27 -6.24 -8.85
C PRO A 77 4.66 -6.05 -10.24
N VAL A 78 4.97 -6.94 -11.19
CA VAL A 78 4.34 -7.01 -12.51
C VAL A 78 4.15 -8.46 -12.90
N LEU A 79 2.90 -8.89 -13.00
CA LEU A 79 2.52 -10.23 -13.40
C LEU A 79 2.43 -10.30 -14.94
N PRO A 80 3.23 -11.15 -15.60
CA PRO A 80 3.18 -11.29 -17.04
C PRO A 80 1.93 -12.08 -17.51
N PRO A 81 1.53 -11.95 -18.79
CA PRO A 81 0.27 -12.52 -19.30
C PRO A 81 0.15 -14.04 -19.22
N HIS A 82 1.27 -14.76 -19.21
CA HIS A 82 1.30 -16.23 -19.15
C HIS A 82 1.19 -16.76 -17.71
N LEU A 83 1.26 -15.89 -16.70
CA LEU A 83 1.13 -16.24 -15.28
C LEU A 83 -0.17 -15.73 -14.67
N LEU A 84 -1.14 -15.30 -15.47
CA LEU A 84 -2.43 -14.81 -14.94
C LEU A 84 -3.21 -15.88 -14.15
N ASP A 85 -2.90 -17.17 -14.35
CA ASP A 85 -3.45 -18.27 -13.55
C ASP A 85 -3.11 -18.14 -12.06
N TYR A 86 -2.01 -17.45 -11.71
CA TYR A 86 -1.63 -17.22 -10.31
C TYR A 86 -2.59 -16.30 -9.57
N CYS A 87 -3.36 -15.45 -10.26
CA CYS A 87 -4.39 -14.62 -9.62
C CYS A 87 -5.53 -15.47 -9.00
N CYS A 88 -5.68 -16.72 -9.43
CA CYS A 88 -6.68 -17.64 -8.89
C CYS A 88 -6.20 -18.39 -7.64
N ALA A 89 -4.99 -18.11 -7.14
CA ALA A 89 -4.46 -18.77 -5.96
C ALA A 89 -5.33 -18.45 -4.71
N PRO A 90 -5.58 -19.44 -3.84
CA PRO A 90 -6.36 -19.24 -2.62
C PRO A 90 -5.57 -18.56 -1.49
N MET A 91 -4.24 -18.52 -1.62
CA MET A 91 -3.36 -17.88 -0.64
C MET A 91 -3.27 -16.36 -0.85
N PRO A 92 -2.97 -15.58 0.20
CA PRO A 92 -2.75 -14.14 0.08
C PRO A 92 -1.70 -13.81 -0.96
N TYR A 93 -1.90 -12.71 -1.68
CA TYR A 93 -0.94 -12.22 -2.65
C TYR A 93 -1.03 -10.71 -2.81
N LEU A 94 0.08 -10.11 -3.22
CA LEU A 94 0.16 -8.73 -3.67
C LEU A 94 0.78 -8.73 -5.06
N VAL A 95 -0.04 -8.47 -6.07
CA VAL A 95 0.39 -8.54 -7.47
C VAL A 95 0.03 -7.28 -8.24
N GLY A 96 0.91 -6.86 -9.14
CA GLY A 96 0.64 -5.80 -10.10
C GLY A 96 0.23 -6.39 -11.44
N VAL A 97 -0.91 -5.98 -11.99
CA VAL A 97 -1.39 -6.41 -13.31
C VAL A 97 -1.53 -5.18 -14.19
N HIS A 98 -0.96 -5.21 -15.39
CA HIS A 98 -1.15 -4.10 -16.33
C HIS A 98 -2.63 -3.98 -16.75
N LEU A 99 -3.13 -2.76 -16.91
CA LEU A 99 -4.56 -2.50 -17.18
C LEU A 99 -5.10 -3.29 -18.38
N SER A 100 -4.30 -3.48 -19.43
CA SER A 100 -4.71 -4.28 -20.61
C SER A 100 -4.98 -5.76 -20.32
N LEU A 101 -4.48 -6.28 -19.21
CA LEU A 101 -4.67 -7.68 -18.78
C LEU A 101 -5.77 -7.82 -17.73
N LEU A 102 -6.25 -6.71 -17.14
CA LEU A 102 -7.23 -6.74 -16.06
C LEU A 102 -8.53 -7.45 -16.46
N GLU A 103 -9.03 -7.20 -17.67
CA GLU A 103 -10.25 -7.87 -18.18
C GLU A 103 -10.08 -9.39 -18.28
N ARG A 104 -8.88 -9.87 -18.65
CA ARG A 104 -8.56 -11.31 -18.67
C ARG A 104 -8.44 -11.90 -17.28
N VAL A 105 -8.10 -11.07 -16.29
CA VAL A 105 -8.05 -11.47 -14.89
C VAL A 105 -9.47 -11.54 -14.33
N ARG A 106 -10.32 -10.55 -14.60
CA ARG A 106 -11.74 -10.52 -14.21
C ARG A 106 -12.60 -11.60 -14.87
N SER A 107 -12.26 -12.03 -16.08
CA SER A 107 -12.94 -13.16 -16.72
C SER A 107 -12.70 -14.48 -16.00
N ARG A 108 -11.72 -14.53 -15.09
CA ARG A 108 -11.50 -15.67 -14.19
C ARG A 108 -12.34 -15.40 -12.94
N SER A 109 -12.96 -16.43 -12.39
CA SER A 109 -13.74 -16.33 -11.16
C SER A 109 -12.83 -15.98 -9.96
N LEU A 110 -12.64 -14.67 -9.74
CA LEU A 110 -11.93 -14.14 -8.59
C LEU A 110 -12.93 -13.90 -7.47
N GLU A 111 -12.81 -14.68 -6.41
CA GLU A 111 -13.56 -14.46 -5.16
C GLU A 111 -12.66 -13.71 -4.18
N ASP A 112 -13.22 -12.86 -3.33
CA ASP A 112 -12.55 -12.05 -2.30
C ASP A 112 -11.16 -11.51 -2.68
N VAL A 113 -11.11 -10.76 -3.78
CA VAL A 113 -9.92 -10.03 -4.24
C VAL A 113 -10.16 -8.53 -4.14
N VAL A 114 -9.21 -7.82 -3.55
CA VAL A 114 -9.17 -6.35 -3.53
C VAL A 114 -8.45 -5.89 -4.79
N ILE A 115 -9.11 -5.04 -5.59
CA ILE A 115 -8.55 -4.51 -6.84
C ILE A 115 -8.46 -3.00 -6.73
N LEU A 116 -7.24 -2.44 -6.76
CA LEU A 116 -7.01 -1.00 -6.88
C LEU A 116 -6.64 -0.67 -8.33
N ASN A 117 -7.49 0.12 -8.99
CA ASN A 117 -7.12 0.80 -10.23
C ASN A 117 -6.53 2.17 -9.92
N VAL A 118 -5.22 2.30 -10.13
CA VAL A 118 -4.46 3.52 -9.85
C VAL A 118 -4.80 4.64 -10.83
N ASP A 119 -5.15 4.32 -12.08
CA ASP A 119 -5.43 5.33 -13.10
C ASP A 119 -6.74 6.09 -12.81
N THR A 120 -7.72 5.40 -12.20
CA THR A 120 -9.02 5.97 -11.84
C THR A 120 -9.19 6.20 -10.35
N ASN A 121 -8.20 5.82 -9.53
CA ASN A 121 -8.30 5.81 -8.07
C ASN A 121 -9.55 5.08 -7.54
N THR A 122 -9.96 3.99 -8.22
CA THR A 122 -11.10 3.18 -7.81
C THR A 122 -10.62 1.90 -7.14
N LEU A 123 -11.02 1.70 -5.88
CA LEU A 123 -10.75 0.49 -5.12
C LEU A 123 -12.02 -0.35 -5.03
N GLU A 124 -11.97 -1.55 -5.59
CA GLU A 124 -13.01 -2.58 -5.48
C GLU A 124 -12.60 -3.53 -4.36
N SER A 125 -13.38 -3.57 -3.28
CA SER A 125 -13.19 -4.54 -2.21
C SER A 125 -14.53 -5.15 -1.82
N PRO A 126 -14.64 -6.48 -1.76
CA PRO A 126 -15.84 -7.15 -1.26
C PRO A 126 -16.00 -6.99 0.26
N GLN A 127 -14.94 -6.59 0.98
CA GLN A 127 -14.92 -6.44 2.43
C GLN A 127 -14.44 -5.05 2.84
N ASN A 128 -15.09 -4.44 3.83
CA ASN A 128 -14.73 -3.11 4.30
C ASN A 128 -13.70 -3.18 5.44
N ASP A 129 -12.50 -3.68 5.12
CA ASP A 129 -11.44 -3.96 6.10
C ASP A 129 -11.02 -2.71 6.90
N LEU A 130 -11.17 -1.52 6.32
CA LEU A 130 -10.87 -0.26 7.01
C LEU A 130 -11.84 0.06 8.16
N GLN A 131 -13.08 -0.44 8.12
CA GLN A 131 -14.00 -0.29 9.25
C GLN A 131 -13.67 -1.22 10.42
N ASN A 132 -12.90 -2.27 10.16
CA ASN A 132 -12.43 -3.21 11.19
C ASN A 132 -11.19 -2.69 11.92
N LEU A 133 -10.54 -1.64 11.41
CA LEU A 133 -9.46 -0.97 12.12
C LEU A 133 -10.02 -0.06 13.23
N PRO A 134 -9.41 -0.05 14.44
CA PRO A 134 -9.84 0.84 15.50
C PRO A 134 -9.74 2.31 15.04
N SER A 135 -10.83 3.05 15.20
CA SER A 135 -11.00 4.43 14.71
C SER A 135 -9.93 5.41 15.19
N ASP A 136 -9.28 5.10 16.32
CA ASP A 136 -8.18 5.88 16.89
C ASP A 136 -6.93 5.92 15.99
N VAL A 137 -6.73 4.89 15.16
CA VAL A 137 -5.61 4.79 14.21
C VAL A 137 -5.93 5.57 12.93
N VAL A 138 -7.14 5.42 12.40
CA VAL A 138 -7.59 6.09 11.17
C VAL A 138 -7.68 7.62 11.34
N SER A 139 -8.01 8.09 12.54
CA SER A 139 -8.22 9.52 12.82
C SER A 139 -6.94 10.31 13.10
N ARG A 140 -5.82 9.65 13.41
CA ARG A 140 -4.55 10.32 13.70
C ARG A 140 -3.88 10.88 12.44
N ASP A 141 -4.03 10.20 11.30
CA ASP A 141 -3.49 10.67 10.01
C ASP A 141 -4.34 11.77 9.37
N ALA A 142 -5.65 11.81 9.64
CA ALA A 142 -6.55 12.86 9.11
C ALA A 142 -6.40 14.22 9.82
N ARG A 143 -5.90 14.24 11.06
CA ARG A 143 -5.75 15.49 11.85
C ARG A 143 -4.43 16.23 11.62
N ALA A 144 -3.47 15.64 10.91
CA ALA A 144 -2.18 16.28 10.65
C ALA A 144 -2.23 17.37 9.56
N HIS A 145 -3.34 17.53 8.82
CA HIS A 145 -3.46 18.48 7.70
C HIS A 145 -4.45 19.64 7.92
N THR A 146 -4.97 19.86 9.14
CA THR A 146 -5.98 20.92 9.39
C THR A 146 -5.57 22.00 10.40
N HIS A 147 -4.29 22.28 10.59
CA HIS A 147 -3.90 23.52 11.27
C HIS A 147 -2.81 24.30 10.51
N THR A 148 -3.28 25.09 9.54
CA THR A 148 -2.63 26.32 9.12
C THR A 148 -2.52 27.30 10.29
N HIS A 149 -1.28 27.72 10.55
CA HIS A 149 -0.87 29.11 10.81
C HIS A 149 -1.76 29.98 11.72
N THR A 150 -1.41 30.08 13.01
CA THR A 150 -1.42 31.35 13.75
C THR A 150 -0.24 31.40 14.72
N HIS A 151 0.52 32.47 14.59
CA HIS A 151 1.75 32.81 15.29
C HIS A 151 1.46 33.28 16.73
N THR A 152 2.21 32.82 17.74
CA THR A 152 2.69 33.62 18.89
C THR A 152 3.60 32.81 19.82
N HIS A 153 4.86 33.26 19.92
CA HIS A 153 5.73 33.32 21.10
C HIS A 153 5.23 32.68 22.42
N THR A 154 6.00 31.74 22.99
CA THR A 154 6.77 31.88 24.26
C THR A 154 7.20 30.50 24.80
N SER A 155 8.39 30.53 25.40
CA SER A 155 9.32 29.49 25.84
C SER A 155 8.89 28.49 26.93
N TYR A 156 9.81 27.52 27.18
CA TYR A 156 10.08 26.74 28.43
C TYR A 156 9.15 25.53 28.70
N VAL A 157 9.52 24.28 29.10
CA VAL A 157 10.64 23.63 29.83
C VAL A 157 10.62 22.07 29.62
N PHE A 158 11.80 21.42 29.53
CA PHE A 158 12.29 20.10 30.10
C PHE A 158 11.28 18.93 30.35
N THR A 159 11.53 17.64 30.07
CA THR A 159 12.52 16.72 30.71
C THR A 159 12.40 15.28 30.15
N VAL A 160 13.57 14.63 29.98
CA VAL A 160 13.96 13.20 30.07
C VAL A 160 12.91 12.13 30.43
N PHE A 161 12.86 11.06 29.61
CA PHE A 161 13.18 9.66 29.97
C PHE A 161 13.69 8.91 28.73
#